data_AF-A0A523RDZ4-F1
#
_entry.id   AF-A0A523RDZ4-F1
#
_cell.length_a   1.000
_cell.length_b   1.000
_cell.length_c   1.000
_cell.angle_alpha   90.00
_cell.angle_beta   90.00
_cell.angle_gamma   90.00
#
_symmetry.space_group_name_H-M   'P 1'
#
loop_
_entity.id
_entity.type
_entity.pdbx_description
1 polymer ?
#
loop_
_entity_poly.entity_id
_entity_poly.type
_entity_poly.pdbx_seq_one_letter_code
_entity_poly.pdbx_strand_id
1 'polypeptide(L)'
;MATDNATIMGGEDQMDIEWGIVDICGINISEYIEDDTLLTRELVEKNFEEIMKYVKSEYNNYVAHQVLGYIILKTGSNLPSELQNDILMCALWDIEKEFWLQNPRWENPRKFFLKDFKTKIGNHVAGKKTLLEEIYPEDPDYMLG
;
A
#
# COMPACT_ATOMS: atom_id res chain seq x y z
N MET A 1 -12.96 -13.80 6.01
CA MET A 1 -11.63 -14.29 6.46
C MET A 1 -10.64 -13.34 5.82
N ALA A 2 -10.02 -12.47 6.61
CA ALA A 2 -8.88 -11.73 6.09
C ALA A 2 -7.79 -12.73 5.74
N THR A 3 -7.44 -12.76 4.47
CA THR A 3 -6.38 -13.59 3.94
C THR A 3 -5.10 -12.79 4.03
N ASP A 4 -4.53 -12.72 5.23
CA ASP A 4 -3.18 -12.21 5.45
C ASP A 4 -2.24 -12.87 4.45
N ASN A 5 -1.86 -12.10 3.43
CA ASN A 5 -0.96 -12.50 2.38
C ASN A 5 0.21 -11.52 2.28
N ALA A 6 1.24 -11.92 1.56
CA ALA A 6 2.49 -11.17 1.54
C ALA A 6 2.46 -9.86 0.73
N THR A 7 1.37 -9.57 0.00
CA THR A 7 1.26 -8.34 -0.81
C THR A 7 1.22 -7.09 0.07
N ILE A 8 1.42 -5.92 -0.54
CA ILE A 8 1.40 -4.64 0.18
C ILE A 8 0.07 -4.41 0.92
N MET A 9 -1.06 -4.78 0.31
CA MET A 9 -2.43 -4.60 0.84
C MET A 9 -3.00 -5.89 1.45
N GLY A 10 -2.15 -6.82 1.86
CA GLY A 10 -2.54 -8.20 2.11
C GLY A 10 -3.22 -8.49 3.43
N GLY A 11 -3.46 -7.53 4.34
CA GLY A 11 -3.92 -7.81 5.70
C GLY A 11 -4.96 -6.83 6.25
N GLU A 12 -5.49 -7.13 7.45
CA GLU A 12 -6.55 -6.34 8.09
C GLU A 12 -6.12 -4.91 8.40
N ASP A 13 -4.93 -4.71 8.98
CA ASP A 13 -4.38 -3.39 9.29
C ASP A 13 -4.36 -2.49 8.04
N GLN A 14 -3.99 -3.05 6.89
CA GLN A 14 -3.93 -2.32 5.63
C GLN A 14 -5.32 -1.87 5.16
N MET A 15 -6.32 -2.76 5.28
CA MET A 15 -7.70 -2.46 4.91
C MET A 15 -8.28 -1.36 5.80
N ASP A 16 -8.05 -1.44 7.11
CA ASP A 16 -8.54 -0.44 8.06
C ASP A 16 -7.96 0.95 7.74
N ILE A 17 -6.66 1.02 7.42
CA ILE A 17 -6.00 2.27 7.03
C ILE A 17 -6.52 2.78 5.68
N GLU A 18 -6.71 1.90 4.70
CA GLU A 18 -7.26 2.28 3.40
C GLU A 18 -8.67 2.88 3.57
N TRP A 19 -9.53 2.24 4.37
CA TRP A 19 -10.87 2.72 4.66
C TRP A 19 -10.85 4.06 5.37
N GLY A 20 -9.93 4.28 6.31
CA GLY A 20 -9.74 5.60 6.93
C GLY A 20 -9.38 6.69 5.92
N ILE A 21 -8.51 6.39 4.95
CA ILE A 21 -8.15 7.34 3.88
C ILE A 21 -9.33 7.61 2.94
N VAL A 22 -10.10 6.59 2.60
CA VAL A 22 -11.31 6.68 1.77
C VAL A 22 -12.37 7.55 2.45
N ASP A 23 -12.59 7.36 3.76
CA ASP A 23 -13.52 8.17 4.56
C ASP A 23 -13.08 9.64 4.63
N ILE A 24 -11.78 9.92 4.82
CA ILE A 24 -11.22 11.28 4.75
C ILE A 24 -11.47 11.92 3.38
N CYS A 25 -11.46 11.13 2.31
CA CYS A 25 -11.79 11.62 0.97
C CYS A 25 -13.30 11.90 0.76
N GLY A 26 -14.13 11.59 1.75
CA GLY A 26 -15.58 11.78 1.73
C GLY A 26 -16.30 10.74 0.88
N ILE A 27 -15.70 9.57 0.66
CA ILE A 27 -16.27 8.49 -0.14
C ILE A 27 -16.95 7.49 0.79
N ASN A 28 -18.15 7.04 0.44
CA ASN A 28 -18.81 5.97 1.18
C ASN A 28 -18.06 4.64 1.00
N ILE A 29 -17.68 3.98 2.08
CA ILE A 29 -16.90 2.72 2.04
C ILE A 29 -17.65 1.62 1.27
N SER A 30 -18.97 1.51 1.40
CA SER A 30 -19.75 0.49 0.67
C SER A 30 -19.72 0.74 -0.84
N GLU A 31 -19.81 2.01 -1.26
CA GLU A 31 -19.67 2.38 -2.68
C GLU A 31 -18.24 2.14 -3.17
N TYR A 32 -17.22 2.43 -2.35
CA TYR A 32 -15.82 2.19 -2.69
C TYR A 32 -15.50 0.70 -2.87
N ILE A 33 -16.08 -0.18 -2.06
CA ILE A 33 -15.91 -1.63 -2.21
C ILE A 33 -16.50 -2.13 -3.55
N GLU A 34 -17.58 -1.50 -4.01
CA GLU A 34 -18.21 -1.83 -5.29
C GLU A 34 -17.46 -1.22 -6.50
N ASP A 35 -16.96 0.00 -6.34
CA ASP A 35 -16.22 0.75 -7.35
C ASP A 35 -15.06 1.52 -6.72
N ASP A 36 -13.88 0.93 -6.78
CA ASP A 36 -12.66 1.51 -6.22
C ASP A 36 -12.12 2.69 -7.06
N THR A 37 -12.67 2.93 -8.25
CA THR A 37 -12.29 4.05 -9.11
C THR A 37 -12.81 5.40 -8.62
N LEU A 38 -13.75 5.37 -7.67
CA LEU A 38 -14.25 6.54 -6.95
C LEU A 38 -13.15 7.30 -6.21
N LEU A 39 -12.10 6.61 -5.77
CA LEU A 39 -10.93 7.25 -5.17
C LEU A 39 -10.05 7.84 -6.27
N THR A 40 -10.32 9.11 -6.62
CA THR A 40 -9.60 9.80 -7.68
C THR A 40 -8.34 10.51 -7.17
N ARG A 41 -7.47 10.85 -8.12
CA ARG A 41 -6.30 11.69 -7.87
C ARG A 41 -6.68 13.01 -7.21
N GLU A 42 -7.70 13.68 -7.74
CA GLU A 42 -8.15 14.99 -7.29
C GLU A 42 -8.64 14.96 -5.84
N LEU A 43 -9.34 13.90 -5.44
CA LEU A 43 -9.80 13.72 -4.06
C LEU A 43 -8.63 13.49 -3.10
N VAL A 44 -7.69 12.63 -3.47
CA VAL A 44 -6.49 12.37 -2.66
C VAL A 44 -5.65 13.64 -2.52
N GLU A 45 -5.42 14.38 -3.60
CA GLU A 45 -4.62 15.62 -3.56
C GLU A 45 -5.32 16.73 -2.77
N LYS A 46 -6.66 16.85 -2.89
CA LYS A 46 -7.45 17.84 -2.14
C LYS A 46 -7.39 17.61 -0.62
N ASN A 47 -7.43 16.34 -0.18
CA ASN A 47 -7.47 15.98 1.24
C ASN A 47 -6.10 15.55 1.78
N PHE A 48 -5.02 15.79 1.02
CA PHE A 48 -3.69 15.25 1.31
C PHE A 48 -3.17 15.61 2.70
N GLU A 49 -3.42 16.82 3.19
CA GLU A 49 -2.99 17.24 4.53
C GLU A 49 -3.65 16.42 5.64
N GLU A 50 -4.95 16.12 5.51
CA GLU A 50 -5.71 15.33 6.47
C GLU A 50 -5.30 13.85 6.42
N ILE A 51 -5.10 13.32 5.20
CA ILE A 51 -4.54 11.97 4.99
C ILE A 51 -3.17 11.84 5.68
N MET A 52 -2.29 12.83 5.52
CA MET A 52 -0.97 12.82 6.17
C MET A 52 -1.06 12.90 7.69
N LYS A 53 -2.01 13.64 8.26
CA LYS A 53 -2.24 13.67 9.71
C LYS A 53 -2.69 12.31 10.22
N TYR A 54 -3.63 11.68 9.50
CA TYR A 54 -4.12 10.34 9.80
C TYR A 54 -2.99 9.30 9.76
N VAL A 55 -2.27 9.20 8.64
CA VAL A 55 -1.14 8.27 8.44
C VAL A 55 -0.05 8.44 9.51
N LYS A 56 0.24 9.68 9.93
CA LYS A 56 1.23 9.93 10.99
C LYS A 56 0.73 9.59 12.39
N SER A 57 -0.58 9.55 12.61
CA SER A 57 -1.18 9.19 13.90
C SER A 57 -1.32 7.68 14.11
N GLU A 58 -1.22 6.90 13.04
CA GLU A 58 -1.34 5.44 13.11
C GLU A 58 -0.22 4.80 13.92
N TYR A 59 -0.61 3.86 14.79
CA TYR A 59 0.32 3.11 15.64
C TYR A 59 1.33 2.33 14.79
N ASN A 60 0.85 1.72 13.71
CA ASN A 60 1.66 0.95 12.78
C ASN A 60 2.15 1.83 11.61
N ASN A 61 2.95 2.83 11.96
CA ASN A 61 3.34 3.93 11.07
C ASN A 61 3.92 3.45 9.73
N TYR A 62 4.70 2.37 9.70
CA TYR A 62 5.26 1.86 8.44
C TYR A 62 4.20 1.25 7.51
N VAL A 63 3.21 0.54 8.06
CA VAL A 63 2.07 0.01 7.28
C VAL A 63 1.27 1.15 6.69
N ALA A 64 1.01 2.20 7.48
CA ALA A 64 0.26 3.36 7.01
C ALA A 64 0.95 4.09 5.84
N HIS A 65 2.29 4.22 5.89
CA HIS A 65 3.05 4.77 4.76
C HIS A 65 3.01 3.85 3.54
N GLN A 66 3.05 2.52 3.71
CA GLN A 66 2.93 1.59 2.59
C GLN A 66 1.54 1.68 1.92
N VAL A 67 0.46 1.74 2.70
CA VAL A 67 -0.91 1.93 2.19
C VAL A 67 -1.04 3.25 1.44
N LEU A 68 -0.52 4.35 2.01
CA LEU A 68 -0.52 5.64 1.32
C LEU A 68 0.25 5.59 0.00
N GLY A 69 1.41 4.93 -0.02
CA GLY A 69 2.16 4.74 -1.26
C GLY A 69 1.41 3.92 -2.30
N TYR A 70 0.69 2.87 -1.87
CA TYR A 70 -0.18 2.08 -2.76
C TYR A 70 -1.26 2.96 -3.38
N ILE A 71 -1.97 3.77 -2.56
CA ILE A 71 -3.00 4.69 -3.03
C ILE A 71 -2.41 5.70 -4.03
N ILE A 72 -1.26 6.27 -3.75
CA ILE A 72 -0.58 7.22 -4.65
C ILE A 72 -0.26 6.60 -6.01
N LEU A 73 0.23 5.35 -6.02
CA LEU A 73 0.48 4.63 -7.28
C LEU A 73 -0.82 4.33 -8.02
N LYS A 74 -1.86 3.88 -7.31
CA LYS A 74 -3.19 3.54 -7.85
C LYS A 74 -3.88 4.74 -8.49
N THR A 75 -3.85 5.90 -7.83
CA THR A 75 -4.51 7.12 -8.31
C THR A 75 -3.63 7.92 -9.27
N GLY A 76 -2.31 7.78 -9.17
CA GLY A 76 -1.35 8.65 -9.84
C GLY A 76 -1.20 10.01 -9.14
N SER A 77 -1.54 10.12 -7.85
CA SER A 77 -1.44 11.37 -7.09
C SER A 77 -0.01 11.89 -6.97
N ASN A 78 0.13 13.18 -6.69
CA ASN A 78 1.43 13.78 -6.43
C ASN A 78 2.13 13.12 -5.23
N LEU A 79 3.43 12.90 -5.37
CA LEU A 79 4.27 12.33 -4.31
C LEU A 79 5.39 13.32 -3.97
N PRO A 80 5.26 14.08 -2.87
CA PRO A 80 6.34 14.93 -2.39
C PRO A 80 7.60 14.11 -2.09
N SER A 81 8.78 14.64 -2.40
CA SER A 81 10.06 13.93 -2.24
C SER A 81 10.35 13.51 -0.80
N GLU A 82 9.92 14.30 0.19
CA GLU A 82 10.03 13.92 1.61
C GLU A 82 9.18 12.67 1.90
N LEU A 83 7.92 12.68 1.49
CA LEU A 83 7.04 11.51 1.64
C LEU A 83 7.56 10.30 0.86
N GLN A 84 8.12 10.50 -0.33
CA GLN A 84 8.74 9.41 -1.10
C GLN A 84 9.82 8.70 -0.28
N ASN A 85 10.69 9.47 0.38
CA ASN A 85 11.73 8.91 1.23
C ASN A 85 11.15 8.17 2.43
N ASP A 86 10.13 8.74 3.09
CA ASP A 86 9.48 8.10 4.23
C ASP A 86 8.85 6.75 3.84
N ILE A 87 8.15 6.70 2.70
CA ILE A 87 7.56 5.45 2.17
C ILE A 87 8.66 4.43 1.85
N LEU A 88 9.74 4.85 1.18
CA LEU A 88 10.83 3.94 0.83
C LEU A 88 11.55 3.38 2.07
N MET A 89 11.70 4.18 3.12
CA MET A 89 12.24 3.75 4.41
C MET A 89 11.30 2.77 5.12
N CYS A 90 10.00 3.02 5.09
CA CYS A 90 8.97 2.13 5.65
C CYS A 90 8.81 0.82 4.86
N ALA A 91 9.31 0.75 3.62
CA ALA A 91 9.32 -0.44 2.76
C ALA A 91 10.64 -1.25 2.81
N LEU A 92 11.50 -0.98 3.81
CA LEU A 92 12.68 -1.79 4.06
C LEU A 92 12.28 -3.09 4.77
N TRP A 93 12.82 -4.22 4.27
CA TRP A 93 12.59 -5.53 4.88
C TRP A 93 12.90 -5.56 6.38
N ASP A 94 13.96 -4.86 6.79
CA ASP A 94 14.37 -4.80 8.20
C ASP A 94 13.33 -4.20 9.15
N ILE A 95 12.37 -3.42 8.64
CA ILE A 95 11.30 -2.81 9.46
C ILE A 95 10.26 -3.85 9.89
N GLU A 96 9.97 -4.83 9.03
CA GLU A 96 8.89 -5.80 9.23
C GLU A 96 9.38 -7.26 9.34
N LYS A 97 10.70 -7.49 9.26
CA LYS A 97 11.27 -8.84 9.25
C LYS A 97 10.83 -9.68 10.44
N GLU A 98 10.71 -9.10 11.63
CA GLU A 98 10.38 -9.85 12.85
C GLU A 98 8.96 -10.39 12.82
N PHE A 99 8.04 -9.69 12.15
CA PHE A 99 6.67 -10.15 11.92
C PHE A 99 6.68 -11.32 10.92
N TRP A 100 7.30 -11.13 9.76
CA TRP A 100 7.27 -12.12 8.67
C TRP A 100 8.12 -13.37 8.95
N LEU A 101 9.16 -13.28 9.78
CA LEU A 101 9.92 -14.44 10.24
C LEU A 101 9.10 -15.38 11.13
N GLN A 102 7.97 -14.94 11.69
CA GLN A 102 7.02 -15.82 12.38
C GLN A 102 6.25 -16.71 11.40
N ASN A 103 6.21 -16.36 10.11
CA ASN A 103 5.59 -17.15 9.05
C ASN A 103 6.52 -17.26 7.82
N PRO A 104 7.58 -18.08 7.89
CA PRO A 104 8.66 -18.11 6.89
C PRO A 104 8.21 -18.38 5.45
N ARG A 105 7.03 -18.99 5.24
CA ARG A 105 6.48 -19.21 3.89
C ARG A 105 6.25 -17.90 3.13
N TRP A 106 6.01 -16.80 3.86
CA TRP A 106 5.74 -15.48 3.29
C TRP A 106 6.98 -14.60 3.16
N GLU A 107 8.13 -15.03 3.67
CA GLU A 107 9.36 -14.22 3.66
C GLU A 107 9.78 -13.82 2.24
N ASN A 108 9.94 -14.80 1.33
CA ASN A 108 10.36 -14.52 -0.05
C ASN A 108 9.29 -13.77 -0.85
N PRO A 109 8.00 -14.18 -0.81
CA PRO A 109 6.92 -13.40 -1.39
C PRO A 109 6.91 -11.94 -0.92
N ARG A 110 7.07 -11.71 0.38
CA ARG A 110 7.04 -10.35 0.94
C ARG A 110 8.19 -9.50 0.45
N LYS A 111 9.42 -10.05 0.44
CA LYS A 111 10.58 -9.35 -0.11
C LYS A 111 10.40 -9.00 -1.58
N PHE A 112 9.76 -9.88 -2.35
CA PHE A 112 9.43 -9.61 -3.75
C PHE A 112 8.46 -8.43 -3.89
N PHE A 113 7.33 -8.44 -3.17
CA PHE A 113 6.36 -7.35 -3.22
C PHE A 113 6.92 -6.03 -2.69
N LEU A 114 7.73 -6.04 -1.63
CA LEU A 114 8.45 -4.85 -1.16
C LEU A 114 9.40 -4.30 -2.23
N LYS A 115 10.10 -5.16 -2.96
CA LYS A 115 11.02 -4.74 -4.02
C LYS A 115 10.24 -4.07 -5.16
N ASP A 116 9.16 -4.70 -5.62
CA ASP A 116 8.29 -4.13 -6.64
C ASP A 116 7.73 -2.76 -6.22
N PHE A 117 7.16 -2.69 -5.01
CA PHE A 117 6.64 -1.46 -4.43
C PHE A 117 7.68 -0.35 -4.40
N LYS A 118 8.89 -0.62 -3.88
CA LYS A 118 9.97 0.37 -3.85
C LYS A 118 10.39 0.83 -5.25
N THR A 119 10.47 -0.08 -6.21
CA THR A 119 10.80 0.28 -7.59
C THR A 119 9.74 1.17 -8.21
N LYS A 120 8.46 0.89 -7.98
CA LYS A 120 7.34 1.68 -8.51
C LYS A 120 7.23 3.05 -7.82
N ILE A 121 7.41 3.12 -6.50
CA ILE A 121 7.50 4.39 -5.75
C ILE A 121 8.69 5.24 -6.20
N GLY A 122 9.87 4.63 -6.35
CA GLY A 122 11.08 5.34 -6.77
C GLY A 122 11.00 5.93 -8.18
N ASN A 123 10.24 5.30 -9.08
CA ASN A 123 10.03 5.74 -10.46
C ASN A 123 8.70 6.47 -10.68
N HIS A 124 7.99 6.82 -9.60
CA HIS A 124 6.66 7.40 -9.69
C HIS A 124 6.68 8.74 -10.45
N VAL A 125 5.64 8.95 -11.26
CA VAL A 125 5.41 10.20 -12.00
C VAL A 125 3.96 10.62 -11.78
N ALA A 126 3.77 11.84 -11.27
CA ALA A 126 2.43 12.38 -11.03
C ALA A 126 1.55 12.34 -12.29
N GLY A 127 0.30 11.91 -12.12
CA GLY A 127 -0.67 11.69 -13.19
C GLY A 127 -0.57 10.32 -13.88
N LYS A 128 0.45 9.50 -13.58
CA LYS A 128 0.59 8.16 -14.12
C LYS A 128 0.24 7.10 -13.09
N LYS A 129 -0.86 6.39 -13.31
CA LYS A 129 -1.25 5.23 -12.50
C LYS A 129 -0.29 4.06 -12.72
N THR A 130 0.05 3.38 -11.65
CA THR A 130 0.90 2.18 -11.67
C THR A 130 0.30 1.13 -10.72
N LEU A 131 0.20 -0.12 -11.18
CA LEU A 131 -0.30 -1.23 -10.37
C LEU A 131 0.86 -2.02 -9.79
N LEU A 132 0.69 -2.58 -8.59
CA LEU A 132 1.65 -3.49 -7.98
C LEU A 132 1.50 -4.90 -8.54
N GLU A 133 2.55 -5.72 -8.41
CA GLU A 133 2.41 -7.15 -8.65
C GLU A 133 1.50 -7.78 -7.59
N GLU A 134 0.64 -8.70 -8.01
CA GLU A 134 -0.28 -9.43 -7.14
C GLU A 134 0.09 -10.92 -7.00
N ILE A 135 0.98 -11.42 -7.86
CA ILE A 135 1.36 -12.83 -7.92
C ILE A 135 2.86 -12.98 -7.69
N TYR A 136 3.23 -13.87 -6.77
CA TYR A 136 4.62 -14.29 -6.59
C TYR A 136 4.94 -15.44 -7.56
N PRO A 137 5.87 -15.27 -8.51
CA PRO A 137 6.07 -16.23 -9.61
C PRO A 137 6.71 -17.56 -9.18
N GLU A 138 7.27 -17.65 -7.98
CA GLU A 138 7.85 -18.89 -7.45
C GLU A 138 6.95 -19.53 -6.38
N ASP A 139 5.68 -19.13 -6.31
CA ASP A 139 4.71 -19.80 -5.44
C ASP A 139 4.42 -21.22 -5.98
N PRO A 140 4.79 -22.28 -5.24
CA PRO A 140 4.62 -23.65 -5.70
C PRO A 140 3.15 -24.04 -5.96
N ASP A 141 2.18 -23.35 -5.34
CA ASP A 141 0.75 -23.58 -5.60
C ASP A 141 0.31 -23.06 -7.00
N TYR A 142 1.09 -22.17 -7.62
CA TYR A 142 0.85 -21.65 -8.97
C TYR A 142 1.69 -22.33 -10.07
N MET A 143 2.64 -23.20 -9.69
CA MET A 143 3.51 -23.96 -10.61
C MET A 143 2.88 -25.30 -11.06
N LEU A 144 1.63 -25.57 -10.68
CA LEU A 144 0.86 -26.77 -11.03
C LEU A 144 -0.25 -26.53 -12.07
N GLY A 145 -0.20 -25.42 -12.80
CA GLY A 145 -1.08 -25.11 -13.95
C GLY A 145 -0.63 -25.76 -15.25
#